data_AF-A0A2P5ET21-F1
#
_entry.id   AF-A0A2P5ET21-F1
#
_cell.length_a   1.000
_cell.length_b   1.000
_cell.length_c   1.000
_cell.angle_alpha   90.00
_cell.angle_beta   90.00
_cell.angle_gamma   90.00
#
_symmetry.space_group_name_H-M   'P 1'
#
loop_
_entity.id
_entity.type
_entity.pdbx_description
1 polymer ?
#
loop_
_entity_poly.entity_id
_entity_poly.type
_entity_poly.pdbx_seq_one_letter_code
_entity_poly.pdbx_strand_id
1 'polypeptide(L)'
;MSSLALQKQAEFCSTPLVSSVQTPKQTKRWSCPSPPHYKLNVDAEIMEAGGRIGLGGIVRDHMGEVLATFCFSVQSSYKPEMILRA
;
A
#
# COMPACT_ATOMS: atom_id res chain seq x y z
N MET A 1 -7.33 -11.73 -31.41
CA MET A 1 -6.21 -10.81 -31.11
C MET A 1 -6.05 -10.70 -29.59
N SER A 2 -5.68 -11.82 -28.94
CA SER A 2 -5.98 -12.06 -27.52
C SER A 2 -5.08 -13.13 -26.89
N SER A 3 -3.75 -13.01 -26.96
CA SER A 3 -2.91 -14.13 -26.48
C SER A 3 -1.58 -13.77 -25.84
N LEU A 4 -0.91 -12.68 -26.22
CA LEU A 4 0.45 -12.42 -25.72
C LEU A 4 0.52 -11.94 -24.25
N ALA A 5 -0.51 -11.24 -23.75
CA ALA A 5 -0.52 -10.75 -22.36
C ALA A 5 -0.82 -11.86 -21.32
N LEU A 6 -1.60 -12.88 -21.71
CA LEU A 6 -1.92 -14.02 -20.84
C LEU A 6 -0.77 -15.03 -20.76
N GLN A 7 0.01 -15.18 -21.83
CA GLN A 7 1.13 -16.13 -21.86
C GLN A 7 2.23 -15.79 -20.83
N LYS A 8 2.41 -14.49 -20.52
CA LYS A 8 3.51 -14.03 -19.65
C LYS A 8 3.24 -14.21 -18.14
N GLN A 9 2.02 -14.59 -17.74
CA GLN A 9 1.69 -14.88 -16.34
C GLN A 9 1.87 -16.36 -15.97
N ALA A 10 1.82 -17.28 -16.95
CA ALA A 10 1.84 -18.72 -16.68
C ALA A 10 3.24 -19.30 -16.40
N GLU A 11 4.31 -18.69 -16.95
CA GLU A 11 5.69 -19.18 -16.75
C GLU A 11 6.25 -18.92 -15.34
N PHE A 12 5.62 -18.05 -14.55
CA PHE A 12 6.11 -17.71 -13.21
C PHE A 12 5.77 -18.76 -12.13
N CYS A 13 4.89 -19.73 -12.43
CA CYS A 13 4.32 -20.64 -11.42
C CYS A 13 4.77 -22.10 -11.52
N SER A 14 5.84 -22.42 -12.24
CA SER A 14 6.23 -23.81 -12.53
C SER A 14 7.55 -24.28 -11.90
N THR A 15 8.01 -23.66 -10.80
CA THR A 15 9.12 -24.24 -10.00
C THR A 15 8.57 -25.09 -8.85
N PRO A 16 8.96 -26.38 -8.73
CA PRO A 16 8.62 -27.19 -7.57
C PRO A 16 9.38 -26.65 -6.35
N LEU A 17 8.64 -25.99 -5.45
CA LEU A 17 9.18 -25.50 -4.18
C LEU A 17 9.33 -26.70 -3.24
N VAL A 18 10.59 -27.07 -2.98
CA VAL A 18 11.02 -27.90 -1.85
C VAL A 18 10.30 -27.38 -0.60
N SER A 19 9.49 -28.23 0.04
CA SER A 19 8.72 -27.88 1.23
C SER A 19 9.64 -27.77 2.44
N SER A 20 10.38 -26.67 2.53
CA SER A 20 10.84 -26.23 3.85
C SER A 20 9.58 -25.95 4.67
N VAL A 21 9.51 -26.56 5.85
CA VAL A 21 8.47 -26.26 6.84
C VAL A 21 8.67 -24.81 7.24
N GLN A 22 8.03 -23.91 6.51
CA GLN A 22 7.99 -22.49 6.84
C GLN A 22 7.08 -22.39 8.06
N THR A 23 7.67 -22.08 9.21
CA THR A 23 6.90 -21.56 10.34
C THR A 23 5.98 -20.47 9.81
N PRO A 24 4.68 -20.45 10.16
CA PRO A 24 3.75 -19.47 9.61
C PRO A 24 4.33 -18.08 9.87
N LYS A 25 4.76 -17.38 8.80
CA LYS A 25 5.07 -15.95 8.90
C LYS A 25 3.81 -15.32 9.44
N GLN A 26 3.85 -14.79 10.67
CA GLN A 26 2.74 -14.05 11.24
C GLN A 26 2.44 -12.90 10.28
N THR A 27 1.41 -13.08 9.45
CA THR A 27 0.87 -11.99 8.66
C THR A 27 0.18 -11.09 9.67
N LYS A 28 0.78 -9.93 9.96
CA LYS A 28 0.10 -8.86 10.69
C LYS A 28 -1.05 -8.40 9.80
N ARG A 29 -2.19 -9.06 9.93
CA ARG A 29 -3.43 -8.65 9.28
C ARG A 29 -3.91 -7.38 9.96
N TRP A 30 -4.48 -6.48 9.17
CA TRP A 30 -5.14 -5.31 9.71
C TRP A 30 -6.29 -5.75 10.61
N SER A 31 -6.25 -5.36 11.88
CA SER A 31 -7.35 -5.53 12.84
C SER A 31 -7.84 -4.17 13.29
N CYS A 32 -9.07 -4.09 13.80
CA CYS A 32 -9.51 -2.88 14.49
C CYS A 32 -8.65 -2.65 15.74
N PRO A 33 -8.34 -1.40 16.09
CA PRO A 33 -7.62 -1.09 17.31
C PRO A 33 -8.51 -1.36 18.54
N SER A 34 -7.91 -1.61 19.71
CA SER A 34 -8.66 -1.60 20.97
C SER A 34 -8.90 -0.16 21.45
N PRO A 35 -10.02 0.14 22.13
CA PRO A 35 -10.20 1.42 22.81
C PRO A 35 -9.03 1.73 23.75
N PRO A 36 -8.58 3.00 23.88
CA PRO A 36 -9.15 4.22 23.29
C PRO A 36 -8.52 4.63 21.94
N HIS A 37 -7.91 3.69 21.21
CA HIS A 37 -7.11 4.01 20.04
C HIS A 37 -7.95 4.14 18.76
N TYR A 38 -7.44 4.96 17.83
CA TYR A 38 -7.96 5.12 16.48
C TYR A 38 -6.97 4.56 15.45
N LYS A 39 -7.48 4.14 14.29
CA LYS A 39 -6.67 3.77 13.13
C LYS A 39 -6.64 4.94 12.15
N LEU A 40 -5.45 5.36 11.75
CA LEU A 40 -5.24 6.30 10.67
C LEU A 40 -4.64 5.56 9.46
N ASN A 41 -5.40 5.50 8.37
CA ASN A 41 -4.90 5.08 7.07
C ASN A 41 -4.53 6.33 6.27
N VAL A 42 -3.31 6.40 5.75
CA VAL A 42 -2.83 7.50 4.89
C VAL A 42 -2.36 6.98 3.56
N ASP A 43 -2.46 7.82 2.53
CA ASP A 43 -1.88 7.60 1.22
C ASP A 43 -1.38 8.92 0.62
N ALA A 44 -0.45 8.83 -0.32
CA ALA A 44 0.16 9.99 -0.97
C ALA A 44 0.35 9.74 -2.47
N GLU A 45 0.03 10.75 -3.26
CA GLU A 45 0.24 10.75 -4.71
C GLU A 45 1.18 11.89 -5.11
N ILE A 46 2.12 11.58 -5.99
CA ILE A 46 3.06 12.54 -6.55
C ILE A 46 2.66 12.82 -8.00
N MET A 47 2.35 14.08 -8.30
CA MET A 47 2.00 14.53 -9.65
C MET A 47 3.15 15.36 -10.24
N GLU A 48 3.97 14.72 -11.07
CA GLU A 48 5.12 15.35 -11.75
C GLU A 48 4.70 16.51 -12.64
N ALA A 49 3.62 16.30 -13.40
CA ALA A 49 3.00 17.36 -14.18
C ALA A 49 2.38 18.41 -13.23
N GLY A 50 3.08 19.54 -13.07
CA GLY A 50 2.60 20.68 -12.29
C GLY A 50 3.10 20.76 -10.86
N GLY A 51 4.00 19.86 -10.43
CA GLY A 51 4.68 19.94 -9.13
C GLY A 51 3.71 19.92 -7.95
N ARG A 52 2.83 18.92 -7.90
CA ARG A 52 1.83 18.77 -6.84
C ARG A 52 1.98 17.45 -6.11
N ILE A 53 1.64 17.49 -4.83
CA ILE A 53 1.54 16.30 -3.99
C ILE A 53 0.11 16.25 -3.44
N GLY A 54 -0.57 15.13 -3.65
CA GLY A 54 -1.84 14.82 -3.00
C GLY A 54 -1.59 14.01 -1.74
N LEU A 55 -2.24 14.39 -0.63
CA LEU A 55 -2.22 13.64 0.62
C LEU A 55 -3.67 13.34 1.02
N GLY A 56 -3.92 12.11 1.44
CA GLY A 56 -5.24 11.67 1.87
C GLY A 56 -5.16 10.80 3.12
N GLY A 57 -6.22 10.82 3.93
CA GLY A 57 -6.32 9.92 5.06
C GLY A 57 -7.74 9.71 5.59
N ILE A 58 -7.91 8.59 6.29
CA ILE A 58 -9.16 8.14 6.91
C ILE A 58 -8.86 7.75 8.36
N VAL A 59 -9.60 8.34 9.29
CA VAL A 59 -9.58 7.98 10.72
C VAL A 59 -10.73 7.03 11.00
N ARG A 60 -10.44 5.91 11.65
CA ARG A 60 -11.42 4.90 12.05
C ARG A 60 -11.36 4.59 13.54
N ASP A 61 -12.50 4.21 14.10
CA ASP A 61 -12.61 3.78 15.49
C ASP A 61 -12.30 2.29 15.70
N HIS A 62 -12.55 1.79 16.92
CA HIS A 62 -12.36 0.40 17.32
C HIS A 62 -13.38 -0.58 16.71
N MET A 63 -14.48 -0.08 16.16
CA MET A 63 -15.46 -0.87 15.39
C MET A 63 -15.15 -0.84 13.88
N GLY A 64 -14.21 0.02 13.46
CA GLY A 64 -13.85 0.23 12.07
C GLY A 64 -14.66 1.32 11.36
N GLU A 65 -15.54 2.01 12.10
CA GLU A 65 -16.36 3.12 11.63
C GLU A 65 -15.49 4.32 11.27
N VAL A 66 -15.84 5.03 10.20
CA VAL A 66 -15.12 6.22 9.76
C VAL A 66 -15.55 7.41 10.59
N LEU A 67 -14.61 8.02 11.29
CA LEU A 67 -14.85 9.22 12.10
C LEU A 67 -14.53 10.50 11.33
N ALA A 68 -13.48 10.48 10.52
CA ALA A 68 -13.05 11.62 9.74
C ALA A 68 -12.30 11.19 8.48
N THR A 69 -12.36 12.03 7.46
CA THR A 69 -11.55 11.94 6.26
C THR A 69 -10.92 13.29 5.99
N PHE A 70 -9.73 13.28 5.38
CA PHE A 70 -9.09 14.48 4.89
C PHE A 70 -8.43 14.21 3.55
N CYS A 71 -8.43 15.23 2.70
CA CYS A 71 -7.61 15.26 1.50
C CYS A 71 -7.14 16.70 1.29
N PHE A 72 -5.88 16.85 0.89
CA PHE A 72 -5.36 18.15 0.51
C PHE A 72 -4.25 17.99 -0.53
N SER A 73 -4.12 19.00 -1.37
CA SER A 73 -3.06 19.09 -2.36
C SER A 73 -2.14 20.25 -2.00
N VAL A 74 -0.84 19.98 -2.03
CA VAL A 74 0.19 20.99 -1.82
C VAL A 74 0.94 21.19 -3.12
N GLN A 75 1.05 22.43 -3.57
CA GLN A 75 1.97 22.78 -4.64
C GLN A 75 3.38 22.88 -4.04
N SER A 76 4.29 22.04 -4.51
CA SER A 76 5.64 21.95 -3.97
C SER A 76 6.63 21.53 -5.04
N SER A 77 7.83 22.11 -5.01
CA SER A 77 8.97 21.58 -5.73
C SER A 77 9.56 20.42 -4.94
N TYR A 78 9.52 19.21 -5.48
CA TYR A 78 10.18 18.05 -4.90
C TYR A 78 11.25 17.53 -5.88
N LYS A 79 12.32 16.96 -5.33
CA LYS A 79 13.29 16.17 -6.09
C LYS A 79 13.18 14.73 -5.57
N PRO A 80 12.67 13.77 -6.35
CA PRO A 80 12.65 12.39 -5.92
C PRO A 80 14.09 11.91 -5.75
N GLU A 81 14.45 11.49 -4.54
CA GLU A 81 15.74 10.87 -4.25
C GLU A 81 15.51 9.37 -4.06
N MET A 82 16.04 8.55 -4.97
CA MET A 82 16.05 7.10 -4.78
C MET A 82 17.20 6.73 -3.85
N ILE A 83 16.88 6.53 -2.57
CA ILE A 83 17.83 5.96 -1.63
C ILE A 83 17.81 4.45 -1.80
N LEU A 84 18.81 3.92 -2.51
CA LEU A 84 19.09 2.48 -2.51
C LEU A 84 19.58 2.09 -1.12
N ARG A 85 18.76 1.36 -0.37
CA ARG A 85 19.22 0.68 0.85
C ARG A 85 19.85 -0.65 0.44
N ALA A 86 21.13 -0.81 0.76
CA ALA A 86 21.88 -2.05 0.61
C ALA A 86 21.37 -3.14 1.56
#